data_AF-I4ANU7-F1
#
_entry.id   AF-I4ANU7-F1
#
_cell.length_a   1.000
_cell.length_b   1.000
_cell.length_c   1.000
_cell.angle_alpha   90.00
_cell.angle_beta   90.00
_cell.angle_gamma   90.00
#
_symmetry.space_group_name_H-M   'P 1'
#
loop_
_entity.id
_entity.type
_entity.pdbx_description
1 polymer ?
#
loop_
_entity_poly.entity_id
_entity_poly.type
_entity_poly.pdbx_seq_one_letter_code
_entity_poly.pdbx_strand_id
1 'polypeptide(L)'
;MKNTLTLTEKETFFLKENRQDPVTGDSFDIGDEIVFCASCKSAFLKESWEYMNSKHCGQTFTLKEFPAASNLKLSKPIVYDFQKPNIGSRGVAYLIDNIIGIICGFIAYTFFTELRGFFRFDAEFSGYVVGSLYMLFRDIFGIKSSIGKQIMGLYFIDYELKKKAHIVSLLFRNLVYWVFLCMIISIIIILELKIDAENAIAIVGGFCLIIANITHIIAVLANQNNIFDRMLSLELVENK
;
A
#
# COMPACT_ATOMS: atom_id res chain seq x y z
N MET A 1 -17.14 -41.43 27.03
CA MET A 1 -17.17 -40.20 26.19
C MET A 1 -18.46 -40.16 25.39
N LYS A 2 -19.04 -38.97 25.13
CA LYS A 2 -20.16 -38.85 24.17
C LYS A 2 -19.55 -38.70 22.77
N ASN A 3 -20.02 -39.50 21.82
CA ASN A 3 -19.69 -39.42 20.38
C ASN A 3 -18.28 -39.92 19.98
N THR A 4 -17.80 -41.01 20.58
CA THR A 4 -16.69 -41.77 20.00
C THR A 4 -17.18 -42.50 18.75
N LEU A 5 -16.38 -42.49 17.68
CA LEU A 5 -16.67 -43.14 16.42
C LEU A 5 -15.64 -44.24 16.17
N THR A 6 -16.09 -45.43 15.78
CA THR A 6 -15.19 -46.52 15.42
C THR A 6 -14.97 -46.50 13.92
N LEU A 7 -13.70 -46.57 13.49
CA LEU A 7 -13.36 -46.70 12.09
C LEU A 7 -13.70 -48.11 11.58
N THR A 8 -14.58 -48.19 10.58
CA THR A 8 -14.92 -49.45 9.91
C THR A 8 -14.52 -49.40 8.43
N GLU A 9 -14.68 -50.52 7.73
CA GLU A 9 -14.46 -50.59 6.28
C GLU A 9 -15.36 -49.62 5.47
N LYS A 10 -16.44 -49.09 6.06
CA LYS A 10 -17.33 -48.14 5.39
C LYS A 10 -16.70 -46.75 5.28
N GLU A 11 -15.79 -46.39 6.17
CA GLU A 11 -15.14 -45.07 6.23
C GLU A 11 -13.80 -45.02 5.49
N THR A 12 -13.64 -45.83 4.43
CA THR A 12 -12.42 -45.85 3.60
C THR A 12 -11.99 -44.49 3.04
N PHE A 13 -12.91 -43.54 2.88
CA PHE A 13 -12.57 -42.18 2.46
C PHE A 13 -11.68 -41.46 3.49
N PHE A 14 -11.91 -41.68 4.78
CA PHE A 14 -11.13 -41.06 5.85
C PHE A 14 -9.71 -41.62 5.89
N LEU A 15 -9.56 -42.94 5.76
CA LEU A 15 -8.24 -43.59 5.70
C LEU A 15 -7.43 -43.12 4.50
N LYS A 16 -8.08 -42.87 3.35
CA LYS A 16 -7.42 -42.31 2.15
C LYS A 16 -6.89 -40.90 2.33
N GLU A 17 -7.39 -40.13 3.31
CA GLU A 17 -6.85 -38.81 3.62
C GLU A 17 -5.47 -38.88 4.31
N ASN A 18 -5.01 -40.07 4.73
CA ASN A 18 -3.75 -40.29 5.45
C ASN A 18 -3.56 -39.30 6.61
N ARG A 19 -4.65 -39.06 7.34
CA ARG A 19 -4.62 -38.22 8.54
C ARG A 19 -3.80 -38.91 9.64
N GLN A 20 -3.23 -38.09 10.51
CA GLN A 20 -2.49 -38.55 11.68
C GLN A 20 -3.08 -37.91 12.93
N ASP A 21 -2.96 -38.58 14.06
CA ASP A 21 -3.30 -38.01 15.36
C ASP A 21 -2.36 -36.82 15.64
N PRO A 22 -2.88 -35.60 15.87
CA PRO A 22 -2.05 -34.43 16.16
C PRO A 22 -1.22 -34.52 17.45
N VAL A 23 -1.55 -35.44 18.36
CA VAL A 23 -0.85 -35.61 19.65
C VAL A 23 0.27 -36.64 19.53
N THR A 24 0.00 -37.81 18.98
CA THR A 24 0.98 -38.91 18.91
C THR A 24 1.72 -38.98 17.58
N GLY A 25 1.12 -38.48 16.50
CA GLY A 25 1.61 -38.67 15.13
C GLY A 25 1.25 -40.03 14.53
N ASP A 26 0.50 -40.86 15.26
CA ASP A 26 0.10 -42.18 14.78
C ASP A 26 -0.91 -42.05 13.64
N SER A 27 -0.86 -43.01 12.72
CA SER A 27 -1.86 -43.14 11.67
C SER A 27 -3.10 -43.81 12.23
N PHE A 28 -4.25 -43.55 11.62
CA PHE A 28 -5.51 -44.20 12.00
C PHE A 28 -5.71 -45.48 11.22
N ASP A 29 -6.10 -46.55 11.92
CA ASP A 29 -6.37 -47.87 11.36
C ASP A 29 -7.82 -48.31 11.58
N ILE A 30 -8.24 -49.34 10.84
CA ILE A 30 -9.57 -49.94 11.01
C ILE A 30 -9.67 -50.57 12.39
N GLY A 31 -10.76 -50.25 13.11
CA GLY A 31 -10.98 -50.69 14.49
C GLY A 31 -10.65 -49.61 15.52
N ASP A 32 -9.94 -48.54 15.14
CA ASP A 32 -9.62 -47.46 16.07
C ASP A 32 -10.87 -46.69 16.50
N GLU A 33 -10.87 -46.30 17.77
CA GLU A 33 -11.83 -45.38 18.34
C GLU A 33 -11.31 -43.95 18.19
N ILE A 34 -11.99 -43.15 17.37
CA ILE A 34 -11.61 -41.78 17.07
C ILE A 34 -12.67 -40.77 17.49
N VAL A 35 -12.24 -39.52 17.60
CA VAL A 35 -13.09 -38.37 17.89
C VAL A 35 -12.70 -37.18 17.03
N PHE A 36 -13.70 -36.43 16.57
CA PHE A 36 -13.49 -35.21 15.81
C PHE A 36 -13.80 -33.98 16.66
N CYS A 37 -12.89 -33.01 16.70
CA CYS A 37 -13.16 -31.72 17.30
C CYS A 37 -14.24 -30.98 16.52
N ALA A 38 -15.32 -30.55 17.18
CA ALA A 38 -16.41 -29.84 16.50
C ALA A 38 -16.01 -28.48 15.88
N SER A 39 -14.95 -27.84 16.39
CA SER A 39 -14.46 -26.54 15.90
C SER A 39 -13.60 -26.67 14.64
N CYS A 40 -12.49 -27.41 14.72
CA CYS A 40 -11.51 -27.50 13.62
C CYS A 40 -11.66 -28.76 12.76
N LYS A 41 -12.49 -29.74 13.16
CA LYS A 41 -12.68 -31.04 12.47
C LYS A 41 -11.42 -31.90 12.38
N SER A 42 -10.40 -31.61 13.21
CA SER A 42 -9.25 -32.50 13.41
C SER A 42 -9.72 -33.79 14.09
N ALA A 43 -9.16 -34.92 13.64
CA ALA A 43 -9.40 -36.24 14.20
C ALA A 43 -8.33 -36.56 15.25
N PHE A 44 -8.73 -37.24 16.32
CA PHE A 44 -7.86 -37.69 17.41
C PHE A 44 -8.23 -39.13 17.75
N LEU A 45 -7.25 -39.93 18.17
CA LEU A 45 -7.53 -41.17 18.87
C LEU A 45 -8.23 -40.83 20.19
N LYS A 46 -9.13 -41.71 20.63
CA LYS A 46 -9.83 -41.54 21.90
C LYS A 46 -8.87 -41.33 23.06
N GLU A 47 -7.78 -42.10 23.09
CA GLU A 47 -6.76 -42.02 24.13
C GLU A 47 -6.06 -40.66 24.14
N SER A 48 -5.69 -40.14 22.97
CA SER A 48 -5.10 -38.80 22.81
C SER A 48 -6.05 -37.69 23.25
N TRP A 49 -7.35 -37.85 22.96
CA TRP A 49 -8.37 -36.90 23.40
C TRP A 49 -8.56 -36.92 24.92
N GLU A 50 -8.58 -38.11 25.53
CA GLU A 50 -8.66 -38.28 26.98
C GLU A 50 -7.40 -37.72 27.67
N TYR A 51 -6.22 -37.94 27.10
CA TYR A 51 -4.95 -37.37 27.55
C TYR A 51 -4.98 -35.83 27.57
N MET A 52 -5.65 -35.21 26.61
CA MET A 52 -5.86 -33.74 26.57
C MET A 52 -6.99 -33.25 27.49
N ASN A 53 -7.41 -34.03 28.49
CA ASN A 53 -8.54 -33.74 29.36
C ASN A 53 -9.84 -33.46 28.58
N SER A 54 -10.02 -34.14 27.44
CA SER A 54 -11.17 -33.99 26.55
C SER A 54 -11.41 -32.55 26.05
N LYS A 55 -10.35 -31.76 25.85
CA LYS A 55 -10.44 -30.35 25.44
C LYS A 55 -9.50 -30.02 24.28
N HIS A 56 -10.04 -29.38 23.24
CA HIS A 56 -9.27 -28.85 22.11
C HIS A 56 -9.95 -27.61 21.52
N CYS A 57 -9.20 -26.67 20.95
CA CYS A 57 -9.73 -25.37 20.47
C CYS A 57 -10.62 -24.64 21.51
N GLY A 58 -10.30 -24.77 22.80
CA GLY A 58 -11.07 -24.13 23.87
C GLY A 58 -12.43 -24.76 24.20
N GLN A 59 -12.80 -25.89 23.57
CA GLN A 59 -14.08 -26.57 23.77
C GLN A 59 -13.91 -28.06 24.09
N THR A 60 -14.98 -28.71 24.57
CA THR A 60 -15.04 -30.15 24.85
C THR A 60 -16.00 -30.92 23.92
N PHE A 61 -16.62 -30.24 22.96
CA PHE A 61 -17.60 -30.85 22.06
C PHE A 61 -16.96 -31.60 20.88
N THR A 62 -17.53 -32.75 20.56
CA THR A 62 -17.09 -33.65 19.48
C THR A 62 -18.23 -33.89 18.49
N LEU A 63 -17.88 -34.15 17.22
CA LEU A 63 -18.88 -34.48 16.19
C LEU A 63 -19.48 -35.88 16.43
N LYS A 64 -20.77 -36.03 16.08
CA LYS A 64 -21.51 -37.30 16.16
C LYS A 64 -21.34 -38.20 14.95
N GLU A 65 -20.83 -37.65 13.86
CA GLU A 65 -20.73 -38.28 12.55
C GLU A 65 -19.43 -37.84 11.89
N PHE A 66 -18.96 -38.65 10.95
CA PHE A 66 -17.78 -38.32 10.16
C PHE A 66 -18.04 -37.06 9.32
N PRO A 67 -17.12 -36.08 9.30
CA PRO A 67 -17.28 -34.90 8.46
C PRO A 67 -17.28 -35.31 6.99
N ALA A 68 -18.28 -34.85 6.24
CA ALA A 68 -18.36 -35.10 4.81
C ALA A 68 -17.16 -34.49 4.07
N ALA A 69 -16.51 -35.29 3.23
CA ALA A 69 -15.43 -34.82 2.37
C ALA A 69 -15.96 -33.75 1.40
N SER A 70 -15.57 -32.50 1.61
CA SER A 70 -15.85 -31.43 0.65
C SER A 70 -14.67 -31.27 -0.29
N ASN A 71 -14.88 -31.44 -1.60
CA ASN A 71 -13.89 -31.06 -2.59
C ASN A 71 -13.67 -29.55 -2.53
N LEU A 72 -12.59 -29.12 -1.87
CA LEU A 72 -12.14 -27.74 -1.91
C LEU A 72 -11.66 -27.46 -3.33
N LYS A 73 -12.49 -26.75 -4.11
CA LYS A 73 -12.03 -26.14 -5.36
C LYS A 73 -11.09 -25.01 -4.99
N LEU A 74 -9.80 -25.32 -4.86
CA LEU A 74 -8.75 -24.32 -4.81
C LEU A 74 -8.80 -23.57 -6.15
N SER A 75 -9.27 -22.33 -6.15
CA SER A 75 -9.11 -21.45 -7.30
C SER A 75 -7.60 -21.29 -7.55
N LYS A 76 -7.21 -21.25 -8.84
CA LYS A 76 -5.81 -21.00 -9.18
C LYS A 76 -5.33 -19.74 -8.43
N PRO A 77 -4.12 -19.75 -7.84
CA PRO A 77 -3.56 -18.56 -7.26
C PRO A 77 -3.56 -17.48 -8.35
N ILE A 78 -4.11 -16.30 -8.02
CA ILE A 78 -4.08 -15.17 -8.93
C ILE A 78 -2.60 -14.80 -9.06
N VAL A 79 -1.97 -15.18 -10.18
CA VAL A 79 -0.59 -14.81 -10.48
C VAL A 79 -0.62 -13.36 -10.93
N TYR A 80 -0.03 -12.49 -10.13
CA TYR A 80 0.05 -11.08 -10.44
C TYR A 80 1.36 -10.77 -11.20
N ASP A 81 1.26 -9.90 -12.21
CA ASP A 81 2.39 -9.47 -13.03
C ASP A 81 3.00 -8.14 -12.62
N PHE A 82 2.71 -7.66 -11.42
CA PHE A 82 3.32 -6.46 -10.88
C PHE A 82 4.38 -6.81 -9.84
N GLN A 83 5.53 -6.15 -9.93
CA GLN A 83 6.61 -6.25 -8.96
C GLN A 83 6.69 -4.95 -8.16
N LYS A 84 7.09 -5.06 -6.89
CA LYS A 84 7.42 -3.88 -6.10
C LYS A 84 8.69 -3.23 -6.68
N PRO A 85 8.64 -1.94 -7.04
CA PRO A 85 9.80 -1.26 -7.59
C PRO A 85 10.94 -1.21 -6.60
N ASN A 86 12.15 -1.35 -7.12
CA ASN A 86 13.35 -1.11 -6.35
C ASN A 86 13.38 0.35 -5.86
N ILE A 87 13.94 0.58 -4.67
CA ILE A 87 14.21 1.90 -4.09
C ILE A 87 14.96 2.79 -5.10
N GLY A 88 15.89 2.21 -5.87
CA GLY A 88 16.62 2.91 -6.93
C GLY A 88 15.71 3.50 -8.00
N SER A 89 14.79 2.71 -8.56
CA SER A 89 13.86 3.17 -9.61
C SER A 89 12.96 4.29 -9.11
N ARG A 90 12.52 4.22 -7.84
CA ARG A 90 11.77 5.30 -7.18
C ARG A 90 12.61 6.58 -7.10
N GLY A 91 13.83 6.48 -6.57
CA GLY A 91 14.74 7.61 -6.44
C GLY A 91 15.02 8.32 -7.78
N VAL A 92 15.27 7.55 -8.83
CA VAL A 92 15.47 8.09 -10.19
C VAL A 92 14.22 8.77 -10.72
N ALA A 93 13.03 8.17 -10.56
CA ALA A 93 11.77 8.81 -10.96
C ALA A 93 11.57 10.17 -10.27
N TYR A 94 11.84 10.26 -8.96
CA TYR A 94 11.78 11.53 -8.22
C TYR A 94 12.80 12.54 -8.72
N LEU A 95 14.04 12.11 -9.02
CA LEU A 95 15.08 13.00 -9.56
C LEU A 95 14.67 13.59 -10.91
N ILE A 96 14.15 12.75 -11.81
CA ILE A 96 13.66 13.18 -13.12
C ILE A 96 12.54 14.23 -12.97
N ASP A 97 11.56 13.97 -12.11
CA ASP A 97 10.48 14.93 -11.86
C ASP A 97 11.01 16.27 -11.33
N ASN A 98 12.01 16.26 -10.44
CA ASN A 98 12.60 17.49 -9.93
C ASN A 98 13.35 18.27 -11.03
N ILE A 99 14.10 17.58 -11.89
CA ILE A 99 14.78 18.21 -13.03
C ILE A 99 13.76 18.88 -13.96
N ILE A 100 12.66 18.18 -14.27
CA ILE A 100 11.59 18.73 -15.09
C ILE A 100 10.97 19.96 -14.41
N GLY A 101 10.70 19.89 -13.10
CA GLY A 101 10.17 21.01 -12.33
C GLY A 101 11.08 22.25 -12.38
N ILE A 102 12.40 22.07 -12.27
CA ILE A 102 13.39 23.14 -12.38
C ILE A 102 13.37 23.75 -13.78
N ILE A 103 13.38 22.92 -14.82
CA ILE A 103 13.33 23.37 -16.22
C ILE A 103 12.05 24.16 -16.48
N CYS A 104 10.89 23.65 -16.05
CA CYS A 104 9.62 24.36 -16.16
C CYS A 104 9.63 25.69 -15.41
N GLY A 105 10.20 25.73 -14.20
CA GLY A 105 10.36 26.97 -13.42
C GLY A 105 11.24 27.99 -14.13
N PHE A 106 12.36 27.56 -14.72
CA PHE A 106 13.25 28.43 -15.47
C PHE A 106 12.60 28.97 -16.75
N ILE A 107 11.93 28.12 -17.52
CA ILE A 107 11.18 28.53 -18.73
C ILE A 107 10.11 29.57 -18.34
N ALA A 108 9.34 29.31 -17.29
CA ALA A 108 8.33 30.24 -16.82
C ALA A 108 8.94 31.57 -16.37
N TYR A 109 10.04 31.54 -15.63
CA TYR A 109 10.77 32.75 -15.24
C TYR A 109 11.19 33.58 -16.47
N THR A 110 11.80 32.95 -17.48
CA THR A 110 12.19 33.65 -18.72
C THR A 110 10.98 34.20 -19.49
N PHE A 111 9.87 33.47 -19.51
CA PHE A 111 8.65 33.92 -20.16
C PHE A 111 8.01 35.12 -19.45
N PHE A 112 7.93 35.08 -18.12
CA PHE A 112 7.32 36.16 -17.31
C PHE A 112 8.21 37.40 -17.21
N THR A 113 9.54 37.26 -17.24
CA THR A 113 10.45 38.42 -17.31
C THR A 113 10.29 39.20 -18.60
N GLU A 114 10.10 38.53 -19.74
CA GLU A 114 9.78 39.19 -21.01
C GLU A 114 8.38 39.84 -21.01
N LEU A 115 7.41 39.22 -20.33
CA LEU A 115 6.05 39.73 -20.16
C LEU A 115 5.91 40.85 -19.12
N ARG A 116 6.97 41.18 -18.38
CA ARG A 116 6.96 42.18 -17.29
C ARG A 116 6.59 43.58 -17.78
N GLY A 117 6.73 43.85 -19.07
CA GLY A 117 6.22 45.07 -19.71
C GLY A 117 4.69 45.17 -19.75
N PHE A 118 3.97 44.06 -19.61
CA PHE A 118 2.51 43.99 -19.70
C PHE A 118 1.83 43.77 -18.34
N PHE A 119 2.46 43.04 -17.43
CA PHE A 119 1.94 42.77 -16.09
C PHE A 119 2.94 43.18 -15.01
N ARG A 120 2.52 43.97 -14.02
CA ARG A 120 3.31 44.36 -12.82
C ARG A 120 3.50 43.18 -11.84
N PHE A 121 3.82 41.99 -12.34
CA PHE A 121 4.20 40.87 -11.48
C PHE A 121 5.71 40.87 -11.28
N ASP A 122 6.13 40.67 -10.03
CA ASP A 122 7.55 40.55 -9.72
C ASP A 122 8.07 39.21 -10.23
N ALA A 123 8.97 39.25 -11.21
CA ALA A 123 9.32 38.07 -12.00
C ALA A 123 10.07 37.01 -11.16
N GLU A 124 10.77 37.42 -10.11
CA GLU A 124 11.48 36.53 -9.19
C GLU A 124 10.51 35.60 -8.44
N PHE A 125 9.33 36.12 -8.07
CA PHE A 125 8.29 35.33 -7.43
C PHE A 125 7.66 34.31 -8.41
N SER A 126 7.58 34.65 -9.70
CA SER A 126 6.89 33.83 -10.71
C SER A 126 7.57 32.50 -11.00
N GLY A 127 8.91 32.45 -11.06
CA GLY A 127 9.66 31.23 -11.39
C GLY A 127 9.55 30.15 -10.31
N TYR A 128 9.71 30.55 -9.05
CA TYR A 128 9.60 29.65 -7.90
C TYR A 128 8.17 29.10 -7.74
N VAL A 129 7.17 29.97 -7.92
CA VAL A 129 5.76 29.57 -7.87
C VAL A 129 5.44 28.56 -8.97
N VAL A 130 5.91 28.77 -10.21
CA VAL A 130 5.61 27.85 -11.33
C VAL A 130 6.30 26.50 -11.16
N GLY A 131 7.57 26.47 -10.74
CA GLY A 131 8.25 25.21 -10.42
C GLY A 131 7.57 24.44 -9.28
N SER A 132 7.11 25.16 -8.25
CA SER A 132 6.35 24.60 -7.13
C SER A 132 4.98 24.08 -7.57
N LEU A 133 4.29 24.79 -8.47
CA LEU A 133 3.04 24.34 -9.08
C LEU A 133 3.25 23.07 -9.89
N TYR A 134 4.31 22.98 -10.70
CA TYR A 134 4.61 21.72 -11.39
C TYR A 134 4.76 20.57 -10.38
N MET A 135 5.52 20.75 -9.31
CA MET A 135 5.74 19.70 -8.30
C MET A 135 4.45 19.29 -7.57
N LEU A 136 3.55 20.24 -7.33
CA LEU A 136 2.20 19.98 -6.82
C LEU A 136 1.39 19.12 -7.79
N PHE A 137 1.42 19.47 -9.06
CA PHE A 137 0.53 18.91 -10.08
C PHE A 137 1.18 17.80 -10.93
N ARG A 138 2.42 17.39 -10.65
CA ARG A 138 3.19 16.46 -11.50
C ARG A 138 2.49 15.12 -11.73
N ASP A 139 1.77 14.64 -10.71
CA ASP A 139 1.03 13.38 -10.75
C ASP A 139 -0.32 13.50 -11.50
N ILE A 140 -0.76 14.72 -11.85
CA ILE A 140 -1.92 14.97 -12.72
C ILE A 140 -1.48 15.19 -14.16
N PHE A 141 -0.46 16.03 -14.38
CA PHE A 141 -0.01 16.40 -15.73
C PHE A 141 0.54 15.20 -16.51
N GLY A 142 1.17 14.25 -15.83
CA GLY A 142 1.37 12.92 -16.39
C GLY A 142 0.13 12.08 -16.13
N ILE A 143 -0.72 11.90 -17.14
CA ILE A 143 -1.96 11.12 -17.08
C ILE A 143 -1.72 9.81 -16.29
N LYS A 144 -2.21 9.74 -15.04
CA LYS A 144 -2.13 8.60 -14.09
C LYS A 144 -0.78 8.38 -13.35
N SER A 145 0.27 9.13 -13.66
CA SER A 145 1.57 9.11 -12.94
C SER A 145 2.49 10.21 -13.43
N SER A 146 3.36 10.75 -12.57
CA SER A 146 4.36 11.74 -12.98
C SER A 146 5.28 11.26 -14.10
N ILE A 147 5.86 12.21 -14.86
CA ILE A 147 6.68 11.90 -16.04
C ILE A 147 7.86 10.99 -15.67
N GLY A 148 8.55 11.27 -14.55
CA GLY A 148 9.62 10.42 -14.05
C GLY A 148 9.16 8.99 -13.75
N LYS A 149 7.95 8.82 -13.18
CA LYS A 149 7.37 7.49 -12.95
C LYS A 149 7.05 6.79 -14.27
N GLN A 150 6.50 7.50 -15.26
CA GLN A 150 6.22 6.94 -16.57
C GLN A 150 7.49 6.45 -17.27
N ILE A 151 8.57 7.24 -17.23
CA ILE A 151 9.89 6.88 -17.80
C ILE A 151 10.43 5.63 -17.12
N MET A 152 10.26 5.52 -15.80
CA MET A 152 10.69 4.36 -15.01
C MET A 152 9.70 3.18 -15.03
N GLY A 153 8.64 3.23 -15.86
CA GLY A 153 7.65 2.15 -15.93
C GLY A 153 6.83 1.95 -14.64
N LEU A 154 6.80 2.96 -13.77
CA LEU A 154 6.14 2.94 -12.48
C LEU A 154 4.70 3.47 -12.58
N TYR A 155 3.78 2.79 -11.92
CA TYR A 155 2.37 3.22 -11.87
C TYR A 155 1.70 2.79 -10.58
N PHE A 156 0.59 3.46 -10.24
CA PHE A 156 -0.19 3.09 -9.06
C PHE A 156 -1.28 2.09 -9.41
N ILE A 157 -1.45 1.11 -8.54
CA ILE A 157 -2.60 0.21 -8.53
C ILE A 157 -3.42 0.43 -7.26
N ASP A 158 -4.71 0.16 -7.37
CA ASP A 158 -5.57 -0.10 -6.23
C ASP A 158 -5.30 -1.55 -5.78
N TYR A 159 -4.79 -1.74 -4.56
CA TYR A 159 -4.41 -3.07 -4.09
C TYR A 159 -5.64 -3.94 -3.78
N GLU A 160 -6.82 -3.36 -3.54
CA GLU A 160 -8.05 -4.12 -3.28
C GLU A 160 -8.69 -4.56 -4.58
N LEU A 161 -8.83 -3.62 -5.52
CA LEU A 161 -9.45 -3.86 -6.83
C LEU A 161 -8.49 -4.50 -7.85
N LYS A 162 -7.18 -4.52 -7.56
CA LYS A 162 -6.11 -5.05 -8.42
C LYS A 162 -6.09 -4.43 -9.82
N LYS A 163 -6.52 -3.18 -9.93
CA LYS A 163 -6.59 -2.42 -11.19
C LYS A 163 -5.72 -1.18 -11.08
N LYS A 164 -5.38 -0.57 -12.22
CA LYS A 164 -4.73 0.75 -12.24
C LYS A 164 -5.56 1.73 -11.40
N ALA A 165 -4.88 2.50 -10.57
CA ALA A 165 -5.51 3.45 -9.67
C ALA A 165 -6.42 4.42 -10.43
N HIS A 166 -7.58 4.71 -9.84
CA HIS A 166 -8.49 5.69 -10.41
C HIS A 166 -7.90 7.10 -10.30
N ILE A 167 -8.15 7.95 -11.30
CA ILE A 167 -7.61 9.32 -11.32
C ILE A 167 -8.05 10.14 -10.10
N VAL A 168 -9.27 9.91 -9.61
CA VAL A 168 -9.80 10.58 -8.41
C VAL A 168 -9.03 10.20 -7.15
N SER A 169 -8.62 8.93 -7.00
CA SER A 169 -7.81 8.51 -5.86
C SER A 169 -6.43 9.19 -5.88
N LEU A 170 -5.84 9.31 -7.07
CA LEU A 170 -4.57 10.03 -7.26
C LEU A 170 -4.71 11.54 -6.96
N LEU A 171 -5.84 12.15 -7.35
CA LEU A 171 -6.15 13.54 -7.01
C LEU A 171 -6.27 13.73 -5.49
N PHE A 172 -7.03 12.87 -4.82
CA PHE A 172 -7.24 12.97 -3.38
C PHE A 172 -5.94 12.79 -2.59
N ARG A 173 -5.06 11.88 -3.04
CA ARG A 173 -3.73 11.71 -2.45
C ARG A 173 -2.96 13.03 -2.42
N ASN A 174 -3.01 13.79 -3.50
CA ASN A 174 -2.26 15.03 -3.64
C ASN A 174 -2.98 16.23 -3.02
N LEU A 175 -4.32 16.19 -2.94
CA LEU A 175 -5.15 17.28 -2.41
C LEU A 175 -4.72 17.71 -1.01
N VAL A 176 -4.45 16.76 -0.12
CA VAL A 176 -4.04 17.09 1.26
C VAL A 176 -2.72 17.86 1.26
N TYR A 177 -1.75 17.39 0.48
CA TYR A 177 -0.47 18.07 0.32
C TYR A 177 -0.64 19.48 -0.26
N TRP A 178 -1.55 19.66 -1.23
CA TRP A 178 -1.85 20.97 -1.81
C TRP A 178 -2.45 21.94 -0.80
N VAL A 179 -3.40 21.49 0.02
CA VAL A 179 -4.02 22.34 1.05
C VAL A 179 -2.95 22.86 2.00
N PHE A 180 -2.05 22.00 2.48
CA PHE A 180 -0.96 22.42 3.35
C PHE A 180 0.02 23.37 2.65
N LEU A 181 0.39 23.10 1.40
CA LEU A 181 1.31 23.99 0.68
C LEU A 181 0.68 25.36 0.41
N CYS A 182 -0.57 25.41 -0.05
CA CYS A 182 -1.29 26.65 -0.27
C CYS A 182 -1.41 27.48 1.01
N MET A 183 -1.63 26.82 2.16
CA MET A 183 -1.66 27.50 3.46
C MET A 183 -0.30 28.10 3.81
N ILE A 184 0.79 27.36 3.63
CA ILE A 184 2.15 27.85 3.89
C ILE A 184 2.48 29.05 2.98
N ILE A 185 2.20 28.92 1.68
CA ILE A 185 2.43 30.01 0.71
C ILE A 185 1.60 31.25 1.10
N SER A 186 0.34 31.08 1.48
CA SER A 186 -0.52 32.19 1.92
C SER A 186 0.04 32.88 3.17
N ILE A 187 0.55 32.11 4.13
CA ILE A 187 1.19 32.66 5.34
C ILE A 187 2.44 33.47 4.97
N ILE A 188 3.30 32.95 4.08
CA ILE A 188 4.50 33.64 3.61
C ILE A 188 4.12 34.99 2.97
N ILE A 189 3.14 34.98 2.06
CA ILE A 189 2.66 36.20 1.39
C ILE A 189 2.12 37.22 2.41
N ILE A 190 1.30 36.78 3.37
CA ILE A 190 0.73 37.67 4.40
C ILE A 190 1.84 38.28 5.28
N LEU A 191 2.87 37.50 5.62
CA LEU A 191 3.98 37.97 6.44
C LEU A 191 4.84 38.99 5.69
N GLU A 192 5.12 38.77 4.41
CA GLU A 192 5.84 39.74 3.57
C GLU A 192 5.12 41.06 3.47
N LEU A 193 3.82 41.03 3.19
CA LEU A 193 3.00 42.24 3.09
C LEU A 193 2.95 43.04 4.40
N LYS A 194 3.26 42.42 5.54
CA LYS A 194 3.23 43.09 6.85
C LYS A 194 4.57 43.60 7.34
N ILE A 195 5.68 42.96 6.97
CA ILE A 195 6.99 43.20 7.57
C ILE A 195 7.86 44.12 6.69
N ASP A 196 7.42 44.46 5.47
CA ASP A 196 8.19 45.25 4.49
C ASP A 196 9.62 44.70 4.31
N ALA A 197 9.71 43.36 4.28
CA ALA A 197 10.95 42.63 4.48
C ALA A 197 11.76 42.41 3.20
N GLU A 198 11.57 43.20 2.14
CA GLU A 198 12.23 43.07 0.82
C GLU A 198 12.49 41.59 0.41
N ASN A 199 11.44 40.76 0.40
CA ASN A 199 11.49 39.35 -0.01
C ASN A 199 12.27 38.38 0.91
N ALA A 200 12.82 38.83 2.05
CA ALA A 200 13.59 37.97 2.94
C ALA A 200 12.78 36.77 3.48
N ILE A 201 11.47 36.95 3.69
CA ILE A 201 10.59 35.91 4.22
C ILE A 201 10.28 34.86 3.16
N ALA A 202 10.09 35.24 1.89
CA ALA A 202 9.95 34.30 0.78
C ALA A 202 11.24 33.50 0.57
N ILE A 203 12.42 34.11 0.70
CA ILE A 203 13.71 33.41 0.58
C ILE A 203 13.84 32.34 1.68
N VAL A 204 13.63 32.73 2.95
CA VAL A 204 13.71 31.79 4.09
C VAL A 204 12.62 30.72 3.99
N GLY A 205 11.39 31.12 3.67
CA GLY A 205 10.25 30.21 3.49
C GLY A 205 10.48 29.21 2.34
N GLY A 206 11.04 29.68 1.23
CA GLY A 206 11.43 28.84 0.10
C GLY A 206 12.50 27.82 0.48
N PHE A 207 13.52 28.24 1.23
CA PHE A 207 14.55 27.33 1.73
C PHE A 207 13.97 26.26 2.68
N CYS A 208 13.07 26.66 3.59
CA CYS A 208 12.35 25.73 4.46
C CYS A 208 11.50 24.72 3.67
N LEU A 209 10.84 25.16 2.59
CA LEU A 209 10.07 24.28 1.70
C LEU A 209 10.96 23.29 0.96
N ILE A 210 12.17 23.69 0.54
CA ILE A 210 13.15 22.78 -0.05
C ILE A 210 13.57 21.71 0.97
N ILE A 211 13.91 22.10 2.20
CA ILE A 211 14.26 21.15 3.27
C ILE A 211 13.09 20.20 3.56
N ALA A 212 11.86 20.72 3.65
CA ALA A 212 10.67 19.91 3.87
C ALA A 212 10.45 18.90 2.74
N ASN A 213 10.66 19.30 1.48
CA ASN A 213 10.56 18.42 0.33
C ASN A 213 11.64 17.33 0.34
N ILE A 214 12.90 17.68 0.63
CA ILE A 214 13.98 16.70 0.77
C ILE A 214 13.66 15.71 1.90
N THR A 215 13.22 16.21 3.06
CA THR A 215 12.85 15.39 4.22
C THR A 215 11.69 14.45 3.88
N HIS A 216 10.67 14.96 3.17
CA HIS A 216 9.55 14.15 2.69
C HIS A 216 10.01 13.06 1.70
N ILE A 217 10.90 13.38 0.77
CA ILE A 217 11.48 12.40 -0.17
C ILE A 217 12.22 11.30 0.61
N ILE A 218 13.07 11.67 1.57
CA ILE A 218 13.79 10.70 2.42
C ILE A 218 12.79 9.83 3.19
N ALA A 219 11.76 10.44 3.79
CA ALA A 219 10.73 9.72 4.51
C ALA A 219 9.96 8.75 3.61
N VAL A 220 9.62 9.13 2.38
CA VAL A 220 8.95 8.27 1.40
C VAL A 220 9.85 7.15 0.88
N LEU A 221 11.15 7.40 0.73
CA LEU A 221 12.11 6.36 0.36
C LEU A 221 12.33 5.35 1.50
N ALA A 222 12.34 5.82 2.75
CA ALA A 222 12.50 4.98 3.94
C ALA A 222 11.21 4.18 4.27
N ASN A 223 10.06 4.85 4.29
CA ASN A 223 8.75 4.23 4.46
C ASN A 223 8.17 3.93 3.07
N GLN A 224 8.35 2.70 2.61
CA GLN A 224 7.95 2.24 1.27
C GLN A 224 6.53 2.64 0.83
N ASN A 225 5.61 2.94 1.75
CA ASN A 225 4.28 3.46 1.47
C ASN A 225 4.00 4.71 2.30
N ASN A 226 3.52 5.78 1.65
CA ASN A 226 3.00 6.97 2.31
C ASN A 226 1.75 6.61 3.14
N ILE A 227 1.49 7.33 4.24
CA ILE A 227 0.25 7.21 5.03
C ILE A 227 -0.98 7.34 4.13
N PHE A 228 -0.97 8.29 3.19
CA PHE A 228 -2.09 8.49 2.26
C PHE A 228 -2.24 7.34 1.26
N ASP A 229 -1.14 6.74 0.81
CA ASP A 229 -1.22 5.54 -0.05
C ASP A 229 -1.90 4.40 0.70
N ARG A 230 -1.62 4.22 2.00
CA ARG A 230 -2.30 3.22 2.84
C ARG A 230 -3.79 3.53 3.03
N MET A 231 -4.14 4.80 3.28
CA MET A 231 -5.54 5.21 3.46
C MET A 231 -6.38 5.01 2.19
N LEU A 232 -5.78 5.17 1.02
CA LEU A 232 -6.45 5.06 -0.28
C LEU A 232 -6.30 3.69 -0.94
N SER A 233 -5.72 2.73 -0.22
CA SER A 233 -5.42 1.41 -0.74
C SER A 233 -4.62 1.41 -2.04
N LEU A 234 -3.68 2.35 -2.15
CA LEU A 234 -2.81 2.51 -3.32
C LEU A 234 -1.44 1.87 -3.09
N GLU A 235 -0.91 1.27 -4.15
CA GLU A 235 0.44 0.72 -4.15
C GLU A 235 1.17 1.11 -5.44
N LEU A 236 2.41 1.60 -5.31
CA LEU A 236 3.28 1.89 -6.44
C LEU A 236 3.96 0.60 -6.89
N VAL A 237 3.74 0.22 -8.14
CA VAL A 237 4.27 -0.98 -8.77
C VAL A 237 5.06 -0.66 -10.04
N GLU A 238 5.87 -1.61 -10.48
CA GLU A 238 6.62 -1.59 -11.74
C GLU A 238 6.03 -2.64 -12.69
N ASN A 239 5.97 -2.33 -13.99
CA ASN A 239 5.68 -3.35 -15.00
C ASN A 239 6.80 -4.39 -14.99
N LYS A 240 6.45 -5.69 -14.95
CA LYS A 240 7.42 -6.75 -15.23
C LYS A 240 7.94 -6.67 -16.66
#